data_AF-N6WEB9-F1
#
_entry.id   AF-N6WEB9-F1
#
_cell.length_a   1.000
_cell.length_b   1.000
_cell.length_c   1.000
_cell.angle_alpha   90.00
_cell.angle_beta   90.00
_cell.angle_gamma   90.00
#
_symmetry.space_group_name_H-M   'P 1'
#
loop_
_entity.id
_entity.type
_entity.pdbx_description
1 polymer ?
#
loop_
_entity_poly.entity_id
_entity_poly.type
_entity_poly.pdbx_seq_one_letter_code
_entity_poly.pdbx_strand_id
1 'polypeptide(L)'
;MSTYSNSSTLSQKRLTRASWQCEPLNGDARLVLERIESGPDTRWYGIASTTVGALSVVADKSGLRACGGQSIDLATMYELRLWVPSFALEAHGHGLWARELRWLNGSHVVDLRVFSDPSKGEVCWCRAGEYVQHSPGGVPVSATMPTVEVFCEEQLYSNVVFVDELMTGKWA
;
A
#
# COMPACT_ATOMS: atom_id res chain seq x y z
N MET A 1 3.37 47.55 -15.10
CA MET A 1 2.25 46.81 -14.47
C MET A 1 2.13 45.46 -15.15
N SER A 2 2.67 44.42 -14.52
CA SER A 2 2.51 43.03 -14.99
C SER A 2 1.93 42.25 -13.82
N THR A 3 0.68 41.82 -13.98
CA THR A 3 -0.08 41.09 -12.97
C THR A 3 0.39 39.64 -12.94
N TYR A 4 1.06 39.24 -11.86
CA TYR A 4 1.25 37.84 -11.51
C TYR A 4 -0.09 37.28 -11.01
N SER A 5 -0.79 36.55 -11.88
CA SER A 5 -1.88 35.67 -11.47
C SER A 5 -1.32 34.27 -11.26
N ASN A 6 -0.83 33.99 -10.05
CA ASN A 6 -0.49 32.64 -9.64
C ASN A 6 -1.53 32.17 -8.61
N SER A 7 -2.68 31.73 -9.11
CA SER A 7 -3.65 30.96 -8.34
C SER A 7 -3.61 29.53 -8.85
N SER A 8 -2.55 28.80 -8.50
CA SER A 8 -2.65 27.34 -8.46
C SER A 8 -3.52 27.01 -7.25
N THR A 9 -4.83 26.99 -7.47
CA THR A 9 -5.78 26.38 -6.55
C THR A 9 -5.27 24.96 -6.27
N LEU A 10 -4.76 24.74 -5.07
CA LEU A 10 -4.63 23.39 -4.52
C LEU A 10 -6.04 22.79 -4.58
N SER A 11 -6.32 22.00 -5.63
CA SER A 11 -7.53 21.22 -5.70
C SER A 11 -7.46 20.25 -4.52
N GLN A 12 -8.12 20.60 -3.43
CA GLN A 12 -8.16 19.79 -2.23
C GLN A 12 -8.82 18.47 -2.62
N LYS A 13 -8.03 17.40 -2.76
CA LYS A 13 -8.53 16.07 -3.11
C LYS A 13 -9.59 15.69 -2.07
N ARG A 14 -10.83 15.51 -2.54
CA ARG A 14 -12.01 15.32 -1.70
C ARG A 14 -11.97 13.93 -1.05
N LEU A 15 -12.32 13.85 0.23
CA LEU A 15 -12.56 12.58 0.89
C LEU A 15 -13.76 11.88 0.26
N THR A 16 -13.62 10.58 0.02
CA THR A 16 -14.69 9.74 -0.52
C THR A 16 -15.06 8.68 0.50
N ARG A 17 -16.35 8.47 0.71
CA ARG A 17 -16.84 7.44 1.63
C ARG A 17 -16.53 6.07 1.05
N ALA A 18 -16.00 5.19 1.89
CA ALA A 18 -15.54 3.86 1.51
C ALA A 18 -15.78 2.89 2.69
N SER A 19 -15.29 1.65 2.59
CA SER A 19 -15.08 0.82 3.76
C SER A 19 -13.68 0.25 3.81
N TRP A 20 -13.20 -0.01 5.03
CA TRP A 20 -11.92 -0.64 5.27
C TRP A 20 -12.09 -1.91 6.10
N GLN A 21 -11.20 -2.86 5.89
CA GLN A 21 -11.10 -4.08 6.67
C GLN A 21 -9.66 -4.25 7.13
N CYS A 22 -9.51 -4.56 8.41
CA CYS A 22 -8.26 -5.00 9.00
C CYS A 22 -8.46 -6.42 9.53
N GLU A 23 -7.93 -7.41 8.80
CA GLU A 23 -8.03 -8.82 9.18
C GLU A 23 -6.71 -9.26 9.82
N PRO A 24 -6.65 -9.44 11.16
CA PRO A 24 -5.46 -9.97 11.81
C PRO A 24 -5.31 -11.46 11.52
N LEU A 25 -4.08 -11.88 11.21
CA LEU A 25 -3.72 -13.23 10.83
C LEU A 25 -2.52 -13.72 11.66
N ASN A 26 -2.71 -14.80 12.41
CA ASN A 26 -1.65 -15.38 13.22
C ASN A 26 -0.60 -16.05 12.32
N GLY A 27 0.57 -15.44 12.21
CA GLY A 27 1.70 -16.01 11.48
C GLY A 27 2.90 -15.08 11.42
N ASP A 28 3.86 -15.45 10.58
CA ASP A 28 5.08 -14.70 10.32
C ASP A 28 5.17 -14.27 8.85
N ALA A 29 6.35 -13.81 8.42
CA ALA A 29 6.64 -13.45 7.05
C ALA A 29 6.26 -14.52 6.01
N ARG A 30 6.31 -15.82 6.35
CA ARG A 30 5.95 -16.89 5.41
C ARG A 30 4.46 -16.91 5.12
N LEU A 31 3.64 -16.64 6.14
CA LEU A 31 2.19 -16.55 5.95
C LEU A 31 1.81 -15.44 4.96
N VAL A 32 2.55 -14.32 4.94
CA VAL A 32 2.36 -13.27 3.93
C VAL A 32 2.51 -13.85 2.51
N LEU A 33 3.53 -14.67 2.27
CA LEU A 33 3.79 -15.28 0.96
C LEU A 33 2.74 -16.35 0.61
N GLU A 34 2.28 -17.12 1.59
CA GLU A 34 1.20 -18.10 1.40
C GLU A 34 -0.12 -17.44 0.97
N ARG A 35 -0.38 -16.22 1.46
CA ARG A 35 -1.59 -15.44 1.17
C ARG A 35 -1.58 -14.72 -0.19
N ILE A 36 -0.46 -14.70 -0.90
CA ILE A 36 -0.40 -14.19 -2.28
C ILE A 36 -1.36 -15.01 -3.14
N GLU A 37 -2.25 -14.36 -3.86
CA GLU A 37 -3.22 -15.04 -4.74
C GLU A 37 -2.65 -15.31 -6.14
N SER A 38 -3.19 -16.34 -6.81
CA SER A 38 -2.83 -16.69 -8.20
C SER A 38 -3.78 -16.04 -9.20
N GLY A 39 -3.29 -15.66 -10.38
CA GLY A 39 -4.11 -15.03 -11.43
C GLY A 39 -3.28 -14.25 -12.47
N PRO A 40 -3.93 -13.68 -13.50
CA PRO A 40 -3.29 -12.77 -14.45
C PRO A 40 -2.73 -11.55 -13.70
N ASP A 41 -1.48 -11.17 -13.96
CA ASP A 41 -0.82 -10.01 -13.34
C ASP A 41 -0.77 -9.97 -11.80
N THR A 42 -0.70 -11.15 -11.16
CA THR A 42 -0.69 -11.33 -9.69
C THR A 42 0.63 -11.02 -8.99
N ARG A 43 1.41 -10.09 -9.53
CA ARG A 43 2.62 -9.63 -8.84
C ARG A 43 2.24 -8.61 -7.78
N TRP A 44 2.60 -8.93 -6.55
CA TRP A 44 2.55 -8.00 -5.43
C TRP A 44 3.88 -7.23 -5.39
N TYR A 45 3.79 -5.94 -5.10
CA TYR A 45 4.95 -5.07 -4.94
C TYR A 45 5.10 -4.72 -3.48
N GLY A 46 6.29 -4.38 -3.04
CA GLY A 46 6.51 -4.24 -1.62
C GLY A 46 7.79 -3.57 -1.20
N ILE A 47 7.91 -3.44 0.11
CA ILE A 47 9.17 -3.17 0.80
C ILE A 47 9.41 -4.27 1.82
N ALA A 48 10.63 -4.79 1.84
CA ALA A 48 11.16 -5.63 2.91
C ALA A 48 12.21 -4.85 3.69
N SER A 49 12.01 -4.65 4.99
CA SER A 49 13.02 -4.07 5.86
C SER A 49 13.87 -5.19 6.46
N THR A 50 15.17 -5.15 6.16
CA THR A 50 16.13 -6.18 6.58
C THR A 50 17.22 -5.59 7.48
N THR A 51 17.99 -6.44 8.15
CA THR A 51 19.14 -6.02 8.97
C THR A 51 20.22 -5.25 8.21
N VAL A 52 20.20 -5.28 6.86
CA VAL A 52 21.16 -4.58 5.99
C VAL A 52 20.54 -3.43 5.20
N GLY A 53 19.26 -3.11 5.44
CA GLY A 53 18.55 -2.02 4.79
C GLY A 53 17.18 -2.42 4.22
N ALA A 54 16.45 -1.44 3.72
CA ALA A 54 15.18 -1.64 3.04
C ALA A 54 15.39 -2.02 1.57
N LEU A 55 14.63 -3.02 1.11
CA LEU A 55 14.66 -3.51 -0.26
C LEU A 55 13.28 -3.28 -0.91
N SER A 56 13.27 -2.76 -2.13
CA SER A 56 12.09 -2.87 -3.01
C SER A 56 11.95 -4.33 -3.43
N VAL A 57 10.76 -4.89 -3.25
CA VAL A 57 10.50 -6.32 -3.48
C VAL A 57 9.32 -6.54 -4.41
N VAL A 58 9.36 -7.69 -5.07
CA VAL A 58 8.25 -8.25 -5.82
C VAL A 58 8.00 -9.67 -5.32
N ALA A 59 6.73 -10.02 -5.19
CA ALA A 59 6.31 -11.33 -4.76
C ALA A 59 5.22 -11.87 -5.68
N ASP A 60 5.27 -13.16 -5.92
CA ASP A 60 4.25 -13.94 -6.62
C ASP A 60 4.27 -15.37 -6.05
N LYS A 61 3.52 -16.30 -6.64
CA LYS A 61 3.49 -17.69 -6.17
C LYS A 61 4.84 -18.43 -6.22
N SER A 62 5.82 -17.93 -6.97
CA SER A 62 7.18 -18.49 -6.98
C SER A 62 8.02 -18.05 -5.78
N GLY A 63 7.59 -17.01 -5.05
CA GLY A 63 8.22 -16.51 -3.84
C GLY A 63 8.55 -15.03 -3.89
N LEU A 64 9.36 -14.59 -2.94
CA LEU A 64 9.79 -13.22 -2.72
C LEU A 64 11.19 -12.97 -3.27
N ARG A 65 11.38 -11.87 -3.99
CA ARG A 65 12.69 -11.43 -4.49
C ARG A 65 12.80 -9.91 -4.46
N ALA A 66 14.03 -9.40 -4.38
CA ALA A 66 14.28 -8.00 -4.62
C ALA A 66 13.92 -7.65 -6.07
N CYS A 67 13.52 -6.41 -6.34
CA CYS A 67 13.22 -5.96 -7.70
C CYS A 67 14.42 -6.08 -8.66
N GLY A 68 15.66 -6.07 -8.13
CA GLY A 68 16.88 -6.38 -8.88
C GLY A 68 17.12 -7.86 -9.17
N GLY A 69 16.24 -8.75 -8.70
CA GLY A 69 16.28 -10.20 -8.92
C GLY A 69 16.98 -11.01 -7.83
N GLN A 70 17.62 -10.38 -6.84
CA GLN A 70 18.30 -11.06 -5.75
C GLN A 70 17.30 -11.80 -4.84
N SER A 71 17.68 -13.00 -4.39
CA SER A 71 16.97 -13.69 -3.33
C SER A 71 17.13 -12.94 -2.01
N ILE A 72 16.12 -13.04 -1.15
CA ILE A 72 16.10 -12.40 0.15
C ILE A 72 16.10 -13.50 1.22
N ASP A 73 17.04 -13.41 2.16
CA ASP A 73 17.01 -14.27 3.34
C ASP A 73 15.94 -13.76 4.30
N LEU A 74 14.83 -14.51 4.41
CA LEU A 74 13.71 -14.18 5.29
C LEU A 74 14.12 -14.04 6.76
N ALA A 75 15.20 -14.70 7.20
CA ALA A 75 15.70 -14.59 8.57
C ALA A 75 16.28 -13.20 8.89
N THR A 76 16.65 -12.42 7.87
CA THR A 76 17.17 -11.05 8.02
C THR A 76 16.07 -9.99 8.03
N MET A 77 14.84 -10.36 7.67
CA MET A 77 13.72 -9.45 7.52
C MET A 77 13.03 -9.25 8.87
N TYR A 78 12.68 -8.01 9.20
CA TYR A 78 11.90 -7.70 10.40
C TYR A 78 10.57 -6.99 10.08
N GLU A 79 10.39 -6.51 8.85
CA GLU A 79 9.13 -5.97 8.35
C GLU A 79 8.95 -6.36 6.88
N LEU A 80 7.74 -6.73 6.50
CA LEU A 80 7.34 -6.96 5.12
C LEU A 80 6.00 -6.28 4.86
N ARG A 81 5.97 -5.43 3.84
CA ARG A 81 4.76 -4.82 3.31
C ARG A 81 4.63 -5.22 1.85
N LEU A 82 3.58 -5.94 1.50
CA LEU A 82 3.25 -6.31 0.12
C LEU A 82 1.87 -5.77 -0.23
N TRP A 83 1.75 -5.06 -1.35
CA TRP A 83 0.49 -4.55 -1.85
C TRP A 83 0.21 -4.99 -3.29
N VAL A 84 -1.07 -5.01 -3.60
CA VAL A 84 -1.55 -5.19 -4.97
C VAL A 84 -1.49 -3.84 -5.68
N PRO A 85 -0.85 -3.75 -6.85
CA PRO A 85 -0.81 -2.48 -7.57
C PRO A 85 -2.18 -2.15 -8.19
N SER A 86 -2.48 -0.87 -8.37
CA SER A 86 -3.80 -0.37 -8.76
C SER A 86 -4.34 -0.98 -10.05
N PHE A 87 -3.48 -1.22 -11.03
CA PHE A 87 -3.83 -1.85 -12.30
C PHE A 87 -4.20 -3.34 -12.19
N ALA A 88 -3.91 -3.99 -11.06
CA ALA A 88 -4.20 -5.40 -10.81
C ALA A 88 -5.37 -5.61 -9.81
N LEU A 89 -5.85 -4.56 -9.13
CA LEU A 89 -6.84 -4.70 -8.03
C LEU A 89 -8.13 -5.41 -8.45
N GLU A 90 -8.63 -5.17 -9.66
CA GLU A 90 -9.86 -5.82 -10.16
C GLU A 90 -9.74 -7.35 -10.19
N ALA A 91 -8.54 -7.89 -10.43
CA ALA A 91 -8.30 -9.34 -10.39
C ALA A 91 -8.33 -9.91 -8.97
N HIS A 92 -8.17 -9.06 -7.95
CA HIS A 92 -8.15 -9.43 -6.52
C HIS A 92 -9.46 -9.17 -5.80
N GLY A 93 -10.43 -8.51 -6.46
CA GLY A 93 -11.76 -8.30 -5.91
C GLY A 93 -12.45 -7.09 -6.52
N HIS A 94 -13.70 -7.27 -6.93
CA HIS A 94 -14.51 -6.19 -7.48
C HIS A 94 -14.69 -5.06 -6.45
N GLY A 95 -14.41 -3.82 -6.88
CA GLY A 95 -14.55 -2.62 -6.05
C GLY A 95 -13.44 -2.41 -5.02
N LEU A 96 -12.33 -3.14 -5.13
CA LEU A 96 -11.15 -2.97 -4.30
C LEU A 96 -10.39 -1.69 -4.73
N TRP A 97 -10.09 -0.83 -3.76
CA TRP A 97 -9.30 0.40 -3.94
C TRP A 97 -7.84 0.24 -3.53
N ALA A 98 -7.58 -0.61 -2.54
CA ALA A 98 -6.24 -0.98 -2.13
C ALA A 98 -6.30 -2.31 -1.38
N ARG A 99 -5.21 -3.08 -1.46
CA ARG A 99 -4.98 -4.23 -0.59
C ARG A 99 -3.52 -4.36 -0.26
N GLU A 100 -3.23 -4.56 1.01
CA GLU A 100 -1.87 -4.67 1.52
C GLU A 100 -1.79 -5.74 2.63
N LEU A 101 -0.85 -6.67 2.48
CA LEU A 101 -0.42 -7.58 3.52
C LEU A 101 0.77 -6.97 4.26
N ARG A 102 0.67 -6.87 5.58
CA ARG A 102 1.75 -6.38 6.44
C ARG A 102 2.15 -7.43 7.45
N TRP A 103 3.44 -7.55 7.66
CA TRP A 103 4.03 -8.31 8.75
C TRP A 103 5.11 -7.47 9.42
N LEU A 104 5.09 -7.47 10.75
CA LEU A 104 6.15 -6.92 11.58
C LEU A 104 6.56 -7.98 12.59
N ASN A 105 7.86 -8.17 12.77
CA ASN A 105 8.39 -9.20 13.67
C ASN A 105 7.81 -9.02 15.09
N GLY A 106 7.22 -10.09 15.62
CA GLY A 106 6.52 -10.09 16.91
C GLY A 106 5.09 -9.54 16.92
N SER A 107 4.55 -9.05 15.79
CA SER A 107 3.22 -8.41 15.71
C SER A 107 2.22 -9.11 14.77
N HIS A 108 2.54 -10.34 14.35
CA HIS A 108 1.75 -11.14 13.40
C HIS A 108 1.54 -10.47 12.02
N VAL A 109 0.66 -11.05 11.21
CA VAL A 109 0.31 -10.57 9.87
C VAL A 109 -1.03 -9.85 9.92
N VAL A 110 -1.23 -8.89 9.03
CA VAL A 110 -2.52 -8.23 8.80
C VAL A 110 -2.80 -8.17 7.30
N ASP A 111 -4.03 -8.49 6.89
CA ASP A 111 -4.55 -8.26 5.52
C ASP A 111 -5.46 -7.03 5.56
N LEU A 112 -4.97 -5.92 5.01
CA LEU A 112 -5.69 -4.66 4.90
C LEU A 112 -6.37 -4.60 3.55
N ARG A 113 -7.66 -4.27 3.53
CA ARG A 113 -8.43 -4.06 2.31
C ARG A 113 -9.24 -2.77 2.41
N VAL A 114 -9.26 -2.00 1.33
CA VAL A 114 -10.12 -0.82 1.19
C VAL A 114 -11.04 -1.06 0.00
N PHE A 115 -12.34 -0.87 0.20
CA PHE A 115 -13.36 -1.03 -0.83
C PHE A 115 -14.08 0.28 -1.09
N SER A 116 -14.41 0.56 -2.34
CA SER A 116 -15.26 1.69 -2.73
C SER A 116 -16.70 1.55 -2.21
N ASP A 117 -17.16 0.31 -2.00
CA ASP A 117 -18.45 -0.01 -1.42
C ASP A 117 -18.39 0.09 0.12
N PRO A 118 -19.13 1.02 0.75
CA PRO A 118 -19.10 1.21 2.20
C PRO A 118 -19.77 0.08 3.00
N SER A 119 -20.40 -0.90 2.33
CA SER A 119 -21.05 -2.04 3.00
C SER A 119 -20.14 -3.25 3.24
N LYS A 120 -18.89 -3.20 2.74
CA LYS A 120 -17.96 -4.35 2.81
C LYS A 120 -17.21 -4.46 4.13
N GLY A 121 -17.09 -3.39 4.92
CA GLY A 121 -16.28 -3.37 6.14
C GLY A 121 -16.70 -2.26 7.09
N GLU A 122 -15.78 -1.84 7.94
CA GLU A 122 -16.00 -0.65 8.76
C GLU A 122 -16.03 0.59 7.86
N VAL A 123 -16.98 1.49 8.09
CA VAL A 123 -17.13 2.71 7.30
C VAL A 123 -15.90 3.59 7.52
N CYS A 124 -15.30 4.06 6.43
CA CYS A 124 -14.19 5.00 6.48
C CYS A 124 -14.33 6.07 5.40
N TRP A 125 -13.41 7.02 5.42
CA TRP A 125 -13.19 8.03 4.40
C TRP A 125 -11.82 7.81 3.79
N CYS A 126 -11.72 7.87 2.47
CA CYS A 126 -10.47 7.63 1.76
C CYS A 126 -10.10 8.79 0.85
N ARG A 127 -8.78 8.93 0.62
CA ARG A 127 -8.21 9.91 -0.31
C ARG A 127 -7.09 9.26 -1.11
N ALA A 128 -7.07 9.53 -2.42
CA ALA A 128 -5.94 9.14 -3.26
C ALA A 128 -4.75 10.09 -3.01
N GLY A 129 -3.64 9.55 -2.53
CA GLY A 129 -2.37 10.23 -2.32
C GLY A 129 -1.33 9.85 -3.36
N GLU A 130 -0.24 10.60 -3.42
CA GLU A 130 0.91 10.34 -4.31
C GLU A 130 2.21 10.80 -3.62
N TYR A 131 3.20 9.90 -3.51
CA TYR A 131 4.55 10.27 -3.08
C TYR A 131 5.50 10.40 -4.26
N VAL A 132 6.43 11.34 -4.19
CA VAL A 132 7.55 11.41 -5.14
C VAL A 132 8.55 10.29 -4.83
N GLN A 133 8.88 9.47 -5.82
CA GLN A 133 9.98 8.52 -5.70
C GLN A 133 11.31 9.21 -6.04
N HIS A 134 12.30 9.06 -5.17
CA HIS A 134 13.66 9.52 -5.44
C HIS A 134 14.51 8.34 -5.92
N SER A 135 15.03 8.41 -7.14
CA SER A 135 16.03 7.45 -7.63
C SER A 135 17.44 7.88 -7.22
N PRO A 136 18.30 6.96 -6.73
CA PRO A 136 19.72 7.23 -6.59
C PRO A 136 20.32 7.56 -7.97
N GLY A 137 21.07 8.66 -8.07
CA GLY A 137 21.89 8.95 -9.25
C GLY A 137 21.32 9.87 -10.33
N GLY A 138 20.28 10.67 -10.03
CA GLY A 138 19.87 11.76 -10.94
C GLY A 138 19.22 11.32 -12.25
N VAL A 139 18.86 10.05 -12.38
CA VAL A 139 17.97 9.59 -13.45
C VAL A 139 16.59 10.20 -13.17
N PRO A 140 16.03 11.02 -14.09
CA PRO A 140 14.72 11.60 -13.90
C PRO A 140 13.67 10.51 -14.10
N VAL A 141 13.35 9.81 -13.03
CA VAL A 141 12.10 9.07 -12.95
C VAL A 141 11.17 9.94 -12.12
N SER A 142 10.37 10.77 -12.79
CA SER A 142 9.19 11.37 -12.17
C SER A 142 8.14 10.28 -11.97
N ALA A 143 8.48 9.22 -11.24
CA ALA A 143 7.52 8.22 -10.80
C ALA A 143 6.94 8.67 -9.47
N THR A 144 5.63 8.83 -9.44
CA THR A 144 4.90 8.93 -8.18
C THR A 144 4.50 7.52 -7.73
N MET A 145 4.54 7.28 -6.42
CA MET A 145 3.93 6.12 -5.78
C MET A 145 2.49 6.51 -5.41
N PRO A 146 1.47 6.04 -6.13
CA PRO A 146 0.08 6.26 -5.73
C PRO A 146 -0.23 5.53 -4.42
N THR A 147 -0.99 6.19 -3.56
CA THR A 147 -1.43 5.69 -2.26
C THR A 147 -2.93 5.88 -2.06
N VAL A 148 -3.48 5.13 -1.11
CA VAL A 148 -4.81 5.34 -0.56
C VAL A 148 -4.66 5.62 0.93
N GLU A 149 -4.91 6.85 1.32
CA GLU A 149 -5.00 7.25 2.72
C GLU A 149 -6.40 6.90 3.25
N VAL A 150 -6.44 6.38 4.47
CA VAL A 150 -7.65 5.92 5.17
C VAL A 150 -7.84 6.76 6.43
N PHE A 151 -9.05 7.26 6.59
CA PHE A 151 -9.48 8.04 7.73
C PHE A 151 -10.73 7.42 8.33
N CYS A 152 -10.77 7.30 9.66
CA CYS A 152 -11.94 6.79 10.38
C CYS A 152 -12.50 7.85 11.32
N GLU A 153 -13.77 7.72 11.67
CA GLU A 153 -14.40 8.56 12.70
C GLU A 153 -13.97 8.05 14.09
N GLU A 154 -13.40 8.93 14.89
CA GLU A 154 -13.11 8.67 16.29
C GLU A 154 -14.38 8.97 17.11
N GLN A 155 -14.82 8.00 17.91
CA GLN A 155 -16.14 8.05 18.55
C GLN A 155 -16.19 8.98 19.77
N LEU A 156 -15.08 9.16 20.50
CA LEU A 156 -15.04 9.94 21.74
C LEU A 156 -15.14 11.45 21.49
N TYR A 157 -14.58 11.94 20.39
CA TYR A 157 -14.46 13.36 20.06
C TYR A 157 -15.14 13.72 18.73
N SER A 158 -15.72 12.74 18.02
CA SER A 158 -16.44 12.93 16.75
C SER A 158 -15.59 13.62 15.68
N ASN A 159 -14.27 13.43 15.72
CA ASN A 159 -13.35 13.93 14.71
C ASN A 159 -12.97 12.81 13.73
N VAL A 160 -12.58 13.22 12.52
CA VAL A 160 -12.00 12.30 11.52
C VAL A 160 -10.49 12.24 11.75
N VAL A 161 -9.96 11.04 11.92
CA VAL A 161 -8.53 10.78 12.17
C VAL A 161 -7.92 10.01 11.02
N PHE A 162 -6.69 10.33 10.66
CA PHE A 162 -5.88 9.50 9.77
C PHE A 162 -5.51 8.20 10.50
N VAL A 163 -5.83 7.07 9.88
CA VAL A 163 -5.62 5.73 10.47
C VAL A 163 -4.50 5.00 9.74
N ASP A 164 -4.45 5.07 8.41
CA ASP A 164 -3.47 4.33 7.63
C ASP A 164 -3.26 4.91 6.23
N GLU A 165 -2.19 4.48 5.58
CA GLU A 165 -1.91 4.73 4.18
C GLU A 165 -1.39 3.46 3.49
N LEU A 166 -2.10 3.04 2.45
CA LEU A 166 -1.79 1.86 1.66
C LEU A 166 -1.16 2.25 0.34
N MET A 167 -0.09 1.54 -0.04
CA MET A 167 0.58 1.75 -1.32
C MET A 167 -0.16 1.02 -2.44
N THR A 168 -0.16 1.56 -3.66
CA THR A 168 -0.84 0.96 -4.83
C THR A 168 -0.02 1.04 -6.12
N GLY A 169 1.21 1.56 -6.05
CA GLY A 169 2.09 1.71 -7.20
C GLY A 169 3.07 0.56 -7.38
N LYS A 170 4.06 0.78 -8.26
CA LYS A 170 5.26 -0.07 -8.34
C LYS A 170 6.39 0.67 -7.63
N TRP A 171 7.10 -0.03 -6.75
CA TRP A 171 8.37 0.48 -6.25
C TRP A 171 9.47 0.04 -7.20
N ALA A 172 10.10 0.99 -7.89
CA ALA A 172 11.20 0.74 -8.82
C ALA A 172 12.55 0.86 -8.10
#